data_AF-A0A430EJZ8-F1
#
_entry.id   AF-A0A430EJZ8-F1
#
_cell.length_a   1.000
_cell.length_b   1.000
_cell.length_c   1.000
_cell.angle_alpha   90.00
_cell.angle_beta   90.00
_cell.angle_gamma   90.00
#
_symmetry.space_group_name_H-M   'P 1'
#
loop_
_entity.id
_entity.type
_entity.pdbx_description
1 polymer ?
#
loop_
_entity_poly.entity_id
_entity_poly.type
_entity_poly.pdbx_seq_one_letter_code
_entity_poly.pdbx_strand_id
1 'polypeptide(L)'
;MSGNMGTAGTWCILRTSGGRTVPLSKSLADAGFEVWTPVRTIRRPAPGQARRLVLGQTRKLIDVELPILPGFVFARSGQLDDLVRASVAEPKRHPSFSIFHRAGRVPLVRDASIMGLRMAEEGAASEHAEQLATEAREAERLARAEQLRTAKEKRKALRKEVKDLPTGAEVTVSDMPAFDGLVGRILEGRGASALVDFGGMFPVEIEAWQLVPTLIQNGNSLPGLAA
;
A
#
# COMPACT_ATOMS: atom_id res chain seq x y z
N MET A 1 -42.80 -37.15 -3.24
CA MET A 1 -41.85 -36.02 -3.32
C MET A 1 -40.81 -36.23 -2.23
N SER A 2 -39.75 -36.96 -2.56
CA SER A 2 -38.65 -37.24 -1.64
C SER A 2 -37.82 -35.97 -1.53
N GLY A 3 -37.95 -35.26 -0.41
CA GLY A 3 -37.11 -34.12 -0.11
C GLY A 3 -35.66 -34.55 -0.21
N ASN A 4 -34.96 -33.99 -1.19
CA ASN A 4 -33.52 -34.09 -1.34
C ASN A 4 -32.93 -33.37 -0.12
N MET A 5 -32.85 -34.05 1.03
CA MET A 5 -31.93 -33.68 2.11
C MET A 5 -30.53 -33.93 1.56
N GLY A 6 -30.18 -33.06 0.59
CA GLY A 6 -28.87 -32.99 0.00
C GLY A 6 -27.90 -32.96 1.15
N THR A 7 -26.89 -33.81 1.02
CA THR A 7 -25.77 -34.00 1.93
C THR A 7 -25.01 -32.68 2.08
N ALA A 8 -25.61 -31.74 2.81
CA ALA A 8 -25.04 -30.47 3.19
C ALA A 8 -23.75 -30.80 3.94
N GLY A 9 -22.61 -30.39 3.37
CA GLY A 9 -21.30 -30.68 3.95
C GLY A 9 -20.53 -31.84 3.32
N THR A 10 -20.92 -32.40 2.16
CA THR A 10 -20.04 -33.29 1.39
C THR A 10 -19.52 -32.66 0.11
N TRP A 11 -18.23 -32.88 -0.13
CA TRP A 11 -17.44 -32.40 -1.25
C TRP A 11 -17.07 -33.55 -2.18
N CYS A 12 -17.06 -33.31 -3.48
CA CYS A 12 -16.37 -34.14 -4.46
C CYS A 12 -15.06 -33.45 -4.86
N ILE A 13 -14.14 -34.22 -5.44
CA ILE A 13 -12.81 -33.74 -5.84
C ILE A 13 -12.75 -33.66 -7.36
N LEU A 14 -12.34 -32.50 -7.87
CA LEU A 14 -11.99 -32.26 -9.26
C LEU A 14 -10.47 -32.27 -9.41
N ARG A 15 -10.00 -32.78 -10.55
CA ARG A 15 -8.59 -32.82 -10.94
C ARG A 15 -8.34 -31.90 -12.13
N THR A 16 -7.22 -31.19 -12.07
CA THR A 16 -6.72 -30.35 -13.16
C THR A 16 -5.19 -30.31 -13.14
N SER A 17 -4.56 -29.63 -14.08
CA SER A 17 -3.12 -29.38 -14.01
C SER A 17 -2.80 -28.35 -12.92
N GLY A 18 -1.67 -28.49 -12.22
CA GLY A 18 -1.35 -27.67 -11.05
C GLY A 18 -1.44 -26.16 -11.30
N GLY A 19 -0.96 -25.68 -12.45
CA GLY A 19 -1.03 -24.26 -12.83
C GLY A 19 -2.43 -23.74 -13.17
N ARG A 20 -3.44 -24.62 -13.30
CA ARG A 20 -4.83 -24.27 -13.62
C ARG A 20 -5.77 -24.35 -12.42
N THR A 21 -5.29 -24.79 -11.25
CA THR A 21 -6.11 -24.99 -10.04
C THR A 21 -6.89 -23.75 -9.63
N VAL A 22 -6.19 -22.62 -9.42
CA VAL A 22 -6.83 -21.35 -9.00
C VAL A 22 -7.72 -20.77 -10.12
N PRO A 23 -7.26 -20.67 -11.39
CA PRO A 23 -8.14 -20.24 -12.48
C PRO A 23 -9.41 -21.08 -12.66
N LEU A 24 -9.30 -22.41 -12.49
CA LEU A 24 -10.45 -23.31 -12.56
C LEU A 24 -11.43 -23.03 -11.43
N SER A 25 -10.94 -22.94 -10.18
CA SER A 25 -11.79 -22.64 -9.04
C SER A 25 -12.52 -21.30 -9.20
N LYS A 26 -11.83 -20.24 -9.66
CA LYS A 26 -12.45 -18.94 -9.92
C LYS A 26 -13.50 -19.02 -11.03
N SER A 27 -13.15 -19.64 -12.16
CA SER A 27 -14.06 -19.78 -13.30
C SER A 27 -15.33 -20.59 -12.99
N LEU A 28 -15.23 -21.63 -12.14
CA LEU A 28 -16.38 -22.39 -11.68
C LEU A 28 -17.21 -21.60 -10.65
N ALA A 29 -16.57 -20.90 -9.71
CA ALA A 29 -17.26 -20.04 -8.76
C ALA A 29 -18.05 -18.93 -9.47
N ASP A 30 -17.45 -18.30 -10.49
CA ASP A 30 -18.09 -17.25 -11.31
C ASP A 30 -19.31 -17.79 -12.09
N ALA A 31 -19.35 -19.09 -12.38
CA ALA A 31 -20.48 -19.78 -13.01
C ALA A 31 -21.54 -20.26 -12.00
N GLY A 32 -21.39 -19.96 -10.72
CA GLY A 32 -22.34 -20.30 -9.66
C GLY A 32 -22.13 -21.67 -9.03
N PHE A 33 -21.03 -22.36 -9.33
CA PHE A 33 -20.67 -23.59 -8.62
C PHE A 33 -20.11 -23.27 -7.24
N GLU A 34 -20.50 -24.05 -6.22
CA GLU A 34 -19.92 -23.93 -4.89
C GLU A 34 -18.63 -24.77 -4.85
N VAL A 35 -17.52 -24.10 -5.14
CA VAL A 35 -16.18 -24.68 -5.24
C VAL A 35 -15.20 -23.98 -4.32
N TRP A 36 -14.18 -24.72 -3.89
CA TRP A 36 -13.12 -24.22 -3.05
C TRP A 36 -11.81 -24.98 -3.33
N THR A 37 -10.70 -24.27 -3.29
CA THR A 37 -9.35 -24.84 -3.28
C THR A 37 -8.55 -24.08 -2.22
N PRO A 38 -7.75 -24.75 -1.39
CA PRO A 38 -6.91 -24.04 -0.43
C PRO A 38 -5.84 -23.23 -1.16
N VAL A 39 -5.76 -21.92 -0.90
CA VAL A 39 -4.84 -20.98 -1.54
C VAL A 39 -3.90 -20.37 -0.51
N ARG A 40 -2.67 -20.06 -0.93
CA ARG A 40 -1.74 -19.20 -0.20
C ARG A 40 -1.26 -18.07 -1.11
N THR A 41 -1.08 -16.88 -0.54
CA THR A 41 -0.50 -15.74 -1.25
C THR A 41 0.99 -15.68 -0.98
N ILE A 42 1.80 -15.60 -2.04
CA ILE A 42 3.24 -15.44 -1.91
C ILE A 42 3.75 -14.30 -2.78
N ARG A 43 4.80 -13.62 -2.32
CA ARG A 43 5.46 -12.58 -3.12
C ARG A 43 6.44 -13.21 -4.09
N ARG A 44 6.29 -12.92 -5.39
CA ARG A 44 7.20 -13.37 -6.44
C ARG A 44 7.66 -12.20 -7.30
N PRO A 45 8.87 -12.27 -7.89
CA PRO A 45 9.24 -11.33 -8.93
C PRO A 45 8.23 -11.37 -10.07
N ALA A 46 7.79 -10.21 -10.53
CA ALA A 46 6.93 -10.12 -11.70
C ALA A 46 7.59 -10.83 -12.90
N PRO A 47 6.82 -11.49 -13.77
CA PRO A 47 7.35 -12.04 -15.00
C PRO A 47 7.88 -10.93 -15.93
N GLY A 48 8.80 -11.27 -16.83
CA GLY A 48 9.31 -10.36 -17.86
C GLY A 48 10.26 -9.25 -17.38
N GLN A 49 10.80 -9.33 -16.16
CA GLN A 49 11.62 -8.25 -15.57
C GLN A 49 13.12 -8.28 -15.98
N ALA A 50 13.51 -9.11 -16.95
CA ALA A 50 14.91 -9.24 -17.38
C ALA A 50 15.52 -7.89 -17.79
N ARG A 51 14.77 -7.08 -18.56
CA ARG A 51 15.23 -5.75 -19.02
C ARG A 51 15.50 -4.78 -17.87
N ARG A 52 14.71 -4.83 -16.78
CA ARG A 52 14.89 -3.93 -15.64
C ARG A 52 16.14 -4.25 -14.84
N LEU A 53 16.49 -5.53 -14.71
CA LEU A 53 17.74 -5.96 -14.09
C LEU A 53 18.96 -5.43 -14.84
N VAL A 54 18.94 -5.49 -16.18
CA VAL A 54 20.02 -4.93 -17.02
C VAL A 54 20.18 -3.42 -16.81
N LEU A 55 19.10 -2.71 -16.52
CA LEU A 55 19.10 -1.27 -16.21
C LEU A 55 19.43 -0.95 -14.75
N GLY A 56 19.86 -1.93 -13.94
CA GLY A 56 20.18 -1.73 -12.53
C GLY A 56 18.96 -1.42 -11.65
N GLN A 57 17.74 -1.64 -12.15
CA GLN A 57 16.53 -1.40 -11.37
C GLN A 57 16.18 -2.59 -10.49
N THR A 58 15.59 -2.30 -9.32
CA THR A 58 15.10 -3.32 -8.39
C THR A 58 13.95 -4.14 -8.99
N ARG A 59 13.91 -5.44 -8.67
CA ARG A 59 12.83 -6.33 -9.13
C ARG A 59 11.50 -5.89 -8.51
N LYS A 60 10.47 -5.71 -9.34
CA LYS A 60 9.11 -5.54 -8.83
C LYS A 60 8.62 -6.89 -8.32
N LEU A 61 8.30 -6.94 -7.03
CA LEU A 61 7.60 -8.06 -6.42
C LEU A 61 6.09 -7.87 -6.65
N ILE A 62 5.39 -8.96 -6.89
CA ILE A 62 3.94 -9.05 -6.99
C ILE A 62 3.45 -10.16 -6.08
N ASP A 63 2.28 -9.95 -5.50
CA ASP A 63 1.61 -10.95 -4.69
C ASP A 63 0.83 -11.89 -5.64
N VAL A 64 1.08 -13.19 -5.52
CA VAL A 64 0.52 -14.21 -6.39
C VAL A 64 -0.13 -15.28 -5.53
N GLU A 65 -1.41 -15.53 -5.80
CA GLU A 65 -2.15 -16.66 -5.25
C GLU A 65 -1.67 -17.97 -5.87
N LEU A 66 -1.31 -18.93 -5.02
CA LEU A 66 -0.94 -20.28 -5.41
C LEU A 66 -1.74 -21.31 -4.63
N PRO A 67 -2.13 -22.43 -5.28
CA PRO A 67 -2.81 -23.49 -4.56
C PRO A 67 -1.84 -24.15 -3.57
N ILE A 68 -2.30 -24.35 -2.33
CA ILE A 68 -1.58 -25.17 -1.33
C ILE A 68 -1.55 -26.63 -1.78
N LEU A 69 -2.62 -27.07 -2.44
CA LEU A 69 -2.78 -28.42 -3.00
C LEU A 69 -2.97 -28.34 -4.53
N PRO A 70 -1.87 -28.25 -5.32
CA PRO A 70 -1.97 -28.11 -6.77
C PRO A 70 -2.66 -29.30 -7.43
N GLY A 71 -3.56 -29.01 -8.37
CA GLY A 71 -4.25 -29.99 -9.21
C GLY A 71 -5.56 -30.52 -8.62
N PHE A 72 -5.97 -30.04 -7.44
CA PHE A 72 -7.19 -30.48 -6.77
C PHE A 72 -8.10 -29.28 -6.47
N VAL A 73 -9.38 -29.40 -6.81
CA VAL A 73 -10.43 -28.43 -6.44
C VAL A 73 -11.56 -29.22 -5.79
N PHE A 74 -12.08 -28.73 -4.68
CA PHE A 74 -13.24 -29.30 -3.99
C PHE A 74 -14.51 -28.63 -4.49
N ALA A 75 -15.52 -29.40 -4.84
CA ALA A 75 -16.81 -28.89 -5.27
C ALA A 75 -17.93 -29.54 -4.45
N ARG A 76 -19.06 -28.87 -4.26
CA ARG A 76 -20.18 -29.49 -3.56
C ARG A 76 -20.72 -30.67 -4.33
N SER A 77 -20.88 -31.79 -3.62
CA SER A 77 -21.39 -33.04 -4.20
C SER A 77 -22.81 -32.93 -4.76
N GLY A 78 -23.63 -31.99 -4.26
CA GLY A 78 -24.96 -31.72 -4.80
C GLY A 78 -24.98 -31.17 -6.23
N GLN A 79 -23.83 -30.73 -6.75
CA GLN A 79 -23.67 -30.18 -8.10
C GLN A 79 -22.92 -31.16 -9.03
N LEU A 80 -22.78 -32.44 -8.65
CA LEU A 80 -21.96 -33.41 -9.37
C LEU A 80 -22.39 -33.59 -10.83
N ASP A 81 -23.70 -33.72 -11.08
CA ASP A 81 -24.22 -33.93 -12.45
C ASP A 81 -23.95 -32.72 -13.36
N ASP A 82 -24.09 -31.51 -12.82
CA ASP A 82 -23.81 -30.27 -13.56
C ASP A 82 -22.31 -30.13 -13.84
N LEU A 83 -21.45 -30.55 -12.91
CA LEU A 83 -20.00 -30.58 -13.09
C LEU A 83 -19.58 -31.61 -14.15
N VAL A 84 -20.23 -32.78 -14.21
CA VAL A 84 -20.02 -33.76 -15.29
C VAL A 84 -20.34 -33.12 -16.64
N ARG A 85 -21.52 -32.48 -16.77
CA ARG A 85 -21.94 -31.80 -18.00
C ARG A 85 -20.96 -30.68 -18.39
N ALA A 86 -20.55 -29.86 -17.42
CA ALA A 86 -19.59 -28.78 -17.64
C ALA A 86 -18.21 -29.29 -18.10
N SER A 87 -17.80 -30.49 -17.67
CA SER A 87 -16.51 -31.07 -18.05
C SER A 87 -16.44 -31.53 -19.52
N VAL A 88 -17.60 -31.85 -20.13
CA VAL A 88 -17.72 -32.33 -21.52
C VAL A 88 -18.31 -31.30 -22.48
N ALA A 89 -18.77 -30.15 -21.99
CA ALA A 89 -19.41 -29.13 -22.82
C ALA A 89 -18.44 -28.49 -23.84
N GLU A 90 -18.92 -28.29 -25.06
CA GLU A 90 -18.23 -27.55 -26.13
C GLU A 90 -19.05 -26.32 -26.57
N PRO A 91 -18.44 -25.12 -26.69
CA PRO A 91 -17.04 -24.80 -26.41
C PRO A 91 -16.73 -24.80 -24.89
N LYS A 92 -15.49 -25.12 -24.53
CA LYS A 92 -15.06 -25.19 -23.12
C LYS A 92 -15.02 -23.80 -22.50
N ARG A 93 -15.98 -23.52 -21.60
CA ARG A 93 -16.05 -22.28 -20.81
C ARG A 93 -15.06 -22.25 -19.64
N HIS A 94 -14.64 -23.42 -19.17
CA HIS A 94 -13.77 -23.60 -18.01
C HIS A 94 -12.43 -24.23 -18.43
N PRO A 95 -11.34 -23.98 -17.68
CA PRO A 95 -10.09 -24.73 -17.85
C PRO A 95 -10.35 -26.24 -17.76
N SER A 96 -9.68 -27.07 -18.59
CA SER A 96 -9.92 -28.52 -18.57
C SER A 96 -9.78 -29.13 -17.16
N PHE A 97 -10.76 -29.93 -16.77
CA PHE A 97 -10.78 -30.66 -15.50
C PHE A 97 -11.47 -32.02 -15.66
N SER A 98 -11.29 -32.90 -14.69
CA SER A 98 -11.98 -34.19 -14.60
C SER A 98 -12.42 -34.47 -13.16
N ILE A 99 -13.47 -35.25 -12.98
CA ILE A 99 -13.90 -35.67 -11.64
C ILE A 99 -12.98 -36.80 -11.17
N PHE A 100 -12.53 -36.72 -9.92
CA PHE A 100 -11.68 -37.76 -9.32
C PHE A 100 -12.50 -39.03 -9.08
N HIS A 101 -12.02 -40.14 -9.63
CA HIS A 101 -12.60 -41.46 -9.45
C HIS A 101 -11.60 -42.38 -8.77
N ARG A 102 -12.09 -43.21 -7.84
CA ARG A 102 -11.33 -44.30 -7.22
C ARG A 102 -12.20 -45.55 -7.20
N ALA A 103 -11.70 -46.64 -7.79
CA ALA A 103 -12.43 -47.90 -7.92
C ALA A 103 -13.84 -47.74 -8.53
N GLY A 104 -13.94 -46.93 -9.60
CA GLY A 104 -15.19 -46.69 -10.32
C GLY A 104 -16.22 -45.82 -9.58
N ARG A 105 -15.86 -45.22 -8.45
CA ARG A 105 -16.75 -44.35 -7.66
C ARG A 105 -16.13 -42.97 -7.44
N VAL A 106 -16.98 -41.96 -7.27
CA VAL A 106 -16.57 -40.60 -6.87
C VAL A 106 -16.46 -40.55 -5.35
N PRO A 107 -15.27 -40.32 -4.77
CA PRO A 107 -15.12 -40.19 -3.33
C PRO A 107 -15.84 -38.94 -2.82
N LEU A 108 -16.67 -39.10 -1.78
CA LEU A 108 -17.31 -38.01 -1.08
C LEU A 108 -16.52 -37.69 0.20
N VAL A 109 -16.06 -36.45 0.30
CA VAL A 109 -15.26 -35.94 1.41
C VAL A 109 -16.15 -35.11 2.31
N ARG A 110 -16.19 -35.42 3.61
CA ARG A 110 -16.96 -34.60 4.58
C ARG A 110 -16.23 -33.29 4.86
N ASP A 111 -16.97 -32.25 5.23
CA ASP A 111 -16.41 -30.94 5.56
C ASP A 111 -15.33 -31.03 6.67
N ALA A 112 -15.56 -31.86 7.69
CA ALA A 112 -14.58 -32.11 8.75
C ALA A 112 -13.24 -32.66 8.22
N SER A 113 -13.23 -33.39 7.11
CA SER A 113 -12.01 -33.96 6.52
C SER A 113 -11.15 -32.91 5.80
N ILE A 114 -11.71 -31.78 5.40
CA ILE A 114 -10.96 -30.66 4.80
C ILE A 114 -10.57 -29.59 5.82
N MET A 115 -10.95 -29.74 7.11
CA MET A 115 -10.67 -28.75 8.16
C MET A 115 -9.18 -28.42 8.28
N GLY A 116 -8.31 -29.44 8.20
CA GLY A 116 -6.85 -29.22 8.23
C GLY A 116 -6.34 -28.37 7.06
N LEU A 117 -6.98 -28.45 5.88
CA LEU A 117 -6.63 -27.60 4.73
C LEU A 117 -7.14 -26.16 4.92
N ARG A 118 -8.28 -25.96 5.57
CA ARG A 118 -8.77 -24.61 5.94
C ARG A 118 -7.84 -23.94 6.95
N MET A 119 -7.43 -24.67 7.99
CA MET A 119 -6.46 -24.16 8.97
C MET A 119 -5.11 -23.81 8.30
N ALA A 120 -4.67 -24.59 7.30
CA ALA A 120 -3.45 -24.29 6.55
C ALA A 120 -3.59 -23.02 5.68
N GLU A 121 -4.76 -22.78 5.09
CA GLU A 121 -5.08 -21.56 4.35
C GLU A 121 -5.11 -20.34 5.27
N GLU A 122 -5.79 -20.43 6.43
CA GLU A 122 -5.81 -19.37 7.44
C GLU A 122 -4.42 -19.05 8.01
N GLY A 123 -3.62 -20.09 8.27
CA GLY A 123 -2.22 -19.92 8.69
C GLY A 123 -1.40 -19.18 7.63
N ALA A 124 -1.49 -19.60 6.36
CA ALA A 124 -0.77 -18.95 5.27
C ALA A 124 -1.23 -17.50 5.05
N ALA A 125 -2.52 -17.21 5.24
CA ALA A 125 -3.05 -15.85 5.18
C ALA A 125 -2.52 -14.98 6.32
N SER A 126 -2.41 -15.54 7.53
CA SER A 126 -1.89 -14.85 8.71
C SER A 126 -0.40 -14.53 8.56
N GLU A 127 0.42 -15.50 8.11
CA GLU A 127 1.84 -15.31 7.81
C GLU A 127 2.05 -14.19 6.76
N HIS A 128 1.24 -14.17 5.70
CA HIS A 128 1.31 -13.15 4.67
C HIS A 128 0.93 -11.76 5.22
N ALA A 129 -0.10 -11.66 6.05
CA ALA A 129 -0.50 -10.41 6.68
C ALA A 129 0.58 -9.87 7.63
N GLU A 130 1.21 -10.74 8.42
CA GLU A 130 2.34 -10.38 9.28
C GLU A 130 3.51 -9.84 8.46
N GLN A 131 3.84 -10.50 7.34
CA GLN A 131 4.90 -10.04 6.44
C GLN A 131 4.60 -8.65 5.86
N LEU A 132 3.37 -8.38 5.43
CA LEU A 132 3.01 -7.04 4.94
C LEU A 132 3.07 -5.99 6.06
N ALA A 133 2.69 -6.36 7.29
CA ALA A 133 2.73 -5.46 8.43
C ALA A 133 4.18 -5.10 8.84
N THR A 134 5.11 -6.05 8.79
CA THR A 134 6.53 -5.77 9.08
C THR A 134 7.14 -4.86 8.01
N GLU A 135 6.91 -5.14 6.73
CA GLU A 135 7.38 -4.31 5.63
C GLU A 135 6.80 -2.88 5.69
N ALA A 136 5.52 -2.73 6.03
CA ALA A 136 4.89 -1.42 6.18
C ALA A 136 5.55 -0.60 7.31
N ARG A 137 5.84 -1.22 8.45
CA ARG A 137 6.55 -0.56 9.56
C ARG A 137 7.97 -0.15 9.16
N GLU A 138 8.68 -0.99 8.42
CA GLU A 138 10.01 -0.67 7.91
C GLU A 138 9.98 0.49 6.91
N ALA A 139 9.03 0.47 5.97
CA ALA A 139 8.82 1.53 5.00
C ALA A 139 8.51 2.87 5.67
N GLU A 140 7.66 2.87 6.70
CA GLU A 140 7.35 4.07 7.50
C GLU A 140 8.59 4.60 8.23
N ARG A 141 9.39 3.72 8.83
CA ARG A 141 10.65 4.11 9.49
C ARG A 141 11.62 4.75 8.51
N LEU A 142 11.76 4.19 7.32
CA LEU A 142 12.63 4.73 6.26
C LEU A 142 12.11 6.08 5.75
N ALA A 143 10.82 6.18 5.48
CA ALA A 143 10.18 7.43 5.02
C ALA A 143 10.35 8.56 6.05
N ARG A 144 10.15 8.26 7.34
CA ARG A 144 10.37 9.23 8.42
C ARG A 144 11.82 9.65 8.53
N ALA A 145 12.76 8.72 8.41
CA ALA A 145 14.20 9.03 8.43
C ALA A 145 14.58 9.94 7.24
N GLU A 146 14.04 9.68 6.06
CA GLU A 146 14.26 10.49 4.87
C GLU A 146 13.64 11.89 4.99
N GLN A 147 12.42 12.01 5.52
CA GLN A 147 11.80 13.30 5.82
C GLN A 147 12.64 14.12 6.80
N LEU A 148 13.17 13.49 7.85
CA LEU A 148 14.05 14.18 8.79
C LEU A 148 15.38 14.59 8.14
N ARG A 149 15.95 13.76 7.25
CA ARG A 149 17.17 14.10 6.52
C ARG A 149 16.95 15.30 5.60
N THR A 150 15.91 15.26 4.77
CA THR A 150 15.57 16.34 3.84
C THR A 150 15.23 17.64 4.58
N ALA A 151 14.51 17.57 5.70
CA ALA A 151 14.24 18.73 6.54
C ALA A 151 15.52 19.33 7.15
N LYS A 152 16.46 18.49 7.62
CA LYS A 152 17.77 18.94 8.13
C LYS A 152 18.61 19.57 7.04
N GLU A 153 18.64 18.98 5.85
CA GLU A 153 19.36 19.52 4.70
C GLU A 153 18.79 20.86 4.25
N LYS A 154 17.46 21.00 4.20
CA LYS A 154 16.77 22.26 3.92
C LYS A 154 17.13 23.33 4.95
N ARG A 155 17.05 23.02 6.24
CA ARG A 155 17.45 23.96 7.31
C ARG A 155 18.93 24.35 7.23
N LYS A 156 19.81 23.38 6.91
CA LYS A 156 21.24 23.65 6.72
C LYS A 156 21.49 24.54 5.50
N ALA A 157 20.71 24.39 4.43
CA ALA A 157 20.79 25.25 3.25
C ALA A 157 20.32 26.67 3.57
N LEU A 158 19.18 26.83 4.25
CA LEU A 158 18.66 28.15 4.67
C LEU A 158 19.65 28.89 5.58
N ARG A 159 20.30 28.20 6.52
CA ARG A 159 21.34 28.80 7.37
C ARG A 159 22.57 29.32 6.63
N LYS A 160 22.82 28.83 5.41
CA LYS A 160 23.93 29.30 4.56
C LYS A 160 23.52 30.48 3.69
N GLU A 161 22.22 30.79 3.60
CA GLU A 161 21.74 31.91 2.80
C GLU A 161 22.08 33.22 3.52
N VAL A 162 22.95 34.00 2.89
CA VAL A 162 23.31 35.34 3.34
C VAL A 162 22.25 36.29 2.77
N LYS A 163 21.51 36.97 3.64
CA LYS A 163 20.58 38.02 3.22
C LYS A 163 21.20 39.38 3.46
N ASP A 164 21.07 40.25 2.47
CA ASP A 164 21.36 41.67 2.68
C ASP A 164 20.16 42.30 3.39
N LEU A 165 20.40 42.74 4.62
CA LEU A 165 19.39 43.21 5.55
C LEU A 165 19.77 44.63 5.96
N PRO A 166 19.18 45.67 5.35
CA PRO A 166 19.58 47.04 5.62
C PRO A 166 19.25 47.44 7.06
N THR A 167 20.19 48.11 7.72
CA THR A 167 20.00 48.66 9.06
C THR A 167 18.77 49.58 9.08
N GLY A 168 17.92 49.39 10.08
CA GLY A 168 16.70 50.16 10.30
C GLY A 168 15.47 49.59 9.61
N ALA A 169 15.57 48.52 8.82
CA ALA A 169 14.41 47.84 8.25
C ALA A 169 13.57 47.13 9.33
N GLU A 170 12.25 47.10 9.13
CA GLU A 170 11.34 46.28 9.92
C GLU A 170 11.31 44.86 9.36
N VAL A 171 11.39 43.88 10.26
CA VAL A 171 11.37 42.45 9.94
C VAL A 171 10.44 41.72 10.88
N THR A 172 9.75 40.71 10.37
CA THR A 172 9.02 39.72 11.16
C THR A 172 9.89 38.48 11.35
N VAL A 173 9.94 37.95 12.56
CA VAL A 173 10.61 36.67 12.83
C VAL A 173 9.66 35.52 12.52
N SER A 174 10.13 34.54 11.77
CA SER A 174 9.45 33.27 11.50
C SER A 174 10.29 32.08 11.96
N ASP A 175 9.64 30.97 12.35
CA ASP A 175 10.29 29.70 12.69
C ASP A 175 11.20 29.75 13.94
N MET A 176 10.97 30.71 14.85
CA MET A 176 11.65 30.80 16.14
C MET A 176 10.62 30.80 17.27
N PRO A 177 10.39 29.68 18.01
CA PRO A 177 9.25 29.54 18.92
C PRO A 177 9.06 30.64 19.96
N ALA A 178 10.12 31.31 20.39
CA ALA A 178 10.05 32.39 21.38
C ALA A 178 9.71 33.77 20.80
N PHE A 179 9.91 33.97 19.49
CA PHE A 179 9.78 35.28 18.84
C PHE A 179 8.92 35.22 17.57
N ASP A 180 8.32 34.08 17.26
CA ASP A 180 7.54 33.84 16.03
C ASP A 180 6.38 34.85 15.92
N GLY A 181 6.31 35.53 14.79
CA GLY A 181 5.33 36.57 14.51
C GLY A 181 5.64 37.94 15.13
N LEU A 182 6.70 38.08 15.93
CA LEU A 182 7.10 39.40 16.43
C LEU A 182 7.74 40.23 15.32
N VAL A 183 7.41 41.51 15.30
CA VAL A 183 8.00 42.50 14.41
C VAL A 183 9.07 43.26 15.19
N GLY A 184 10.27 43.34 14.63
CA GLY A 184 11.39 44.07 15.19
C GLY A 184 12.10 44.90 14.14
N ARG A 185 13.01 45.76 14.58
CA ARG A 185 13.84 46.61 13.71
C ARG A 185 15.28 46.13 13.71
N ILE A 186 15.88 46.05 12.54
CA ILE A 186 17.28 45.62 12.40
C ILE A 186 18.21 46.73 12.90
N LEU A 187 19.04 46.44 13.89
CA LEU A 187 20.10 47.34 14.34
C LEU A 187 21.40 47.14 13.54
N GLU A 188 21.78 45.89 13.29
CA GLU A 188 23.02 45.54 12.62
C GLU A 188 22.85 44.25 11.79
N GLY A 189 23.17 44.29 10.49
CA GLY A 189 23.16 43.11 9.62
C GLY A 189 24.54 42.46 9.54
N ARG A 190 24.63 41.15 9.80
CA ARG A 190 25.87 40.34 9.78
C ARG A 190 25.82 39.23 8.72
N GLY A 191 25.05 39.43 7.67
CA GLY A 191 24.89 38.51 6.54
C GLY A 191 24.07 37.26 6.86
N ALA A 192 24.58 36.36 7.69
CA ALA A 192 23.88 35.12 8.09
C ALA A 192 23.05 35.29 9.38
N SER A 193 23.30 36.36 10.14
CA SER A 193 22.51 36.79 11.29
C SER A 193 22.29 38.30 11.23
N ALA A 194 21.34 38.78 12.01
CA ALA A 194 21.15 40.21 12.26
C ALA A 194 20.75 40.44 13.71
N LEU A 195 21.12 41.59 14.24
CA LEU A 195 20.81 42.01 15.60
C LEU A 195 19.51 42.81 15.55
N VAL A 196 18.45 42.31 16.20
CA VAL A 196 17.08 42.84 16.08
C VAL A 196 16.62 43.39 17.42
N ASP A 197 16.03 44.59 17.39
CA ASP A 197 15.35 45.21 18.54
C ASP A 197 13.84 45.07 18.40
N PHE A 198 13.18 44.63 19.47
CA PHE A 198 11.73 44.43 19.56
C PHE A 198 11.04 45.53 20.38
N GLY A 199 11.61 46.73 20.45
CA GLY A 199 10.99 47.90 21.05
C GLY A 199 11.13 47.96 22.57
N GLY A 200 12.35 47.73 23.08
CA GLY A 200 12.69 47.92 24.51
C GLY A 200 13.13 46.66 25.25
N MET A 201 13.21 45.52 24.55
CA MET A 201 13.96 44.35 25.03
C MET A 201 15.45 44.48 24.69
N PHE A 202 16.29 43.69 25.36
CA PHE A 202 17.68 43.55 24.95
C PHE A 202 17.74 43.09 23.49
N PRO A 203 18.60 43.68 22.65
CA PRO A 203 18.74 43.25 21.27
C PRO A 203 19.10 41.76 21.20
N VAL A 204 18.40 41.03 20.33
CA VAL A 204 18.61 39.59 20.16
C VAL A 204 19.22 39.35 18.79
N GLU A 205 20.26 38.52 18.74
CA GLU A 205 20.83 38.04 17.48
C GLU A 205 19.94 36.93 16.91
N ILE A 206 19.46 37.13 15.68
CA ILE A 206 18.54 36.21 14.99
C ILE A 206 19.15 35.80 13.65
N GLU A 207 19.02 34.52 13.29
CA GLU A 207 19.51 34.01 12.00
C GLU A 207 18.75 34.67 10.85
N ALA A 208 19.44 35.18 9.83
CA ALA A 208 18.86 35.99 8.75
C ALA A 208 17.76 35.24 7.97
N TRP A 209 17.85 33.91 7.85
CA TRP A 209 16.82 33.11 7.19
C TRP A 209 15.47 33.10 7.95
N GLN A 210 15.47 33.35 9.26
CA GLN A 210 14.27 33.50 10.10
C GLN A 210 13.66 34.90 10.00
N LEU A 211 14.35 35.86 9.38
CA LEU A 211 13.85 37.22 9.21
C LEU A 211 13.15 37.34 7.85
N VAL A 212 11.87 37.67 7.89
CA VAL A 212 11.06 38.01 6.72
C VAL A 212 10.91 39.53 6.71
N PRO A 213 11.35 40.24 5.66
CA PRO A 213 11.09 41.66 5.54
C PRO A 213 9.59 41.89 5.63
N THR A 214 9.15 42.73 6.58
CA THR A 214 7.79 43.22 6.57
C THR A 214 7.72 44.15 5.37
N LEU A 215 7.33 43.60 4.21
CA LEU A 215 6.89 44.41 3.09
C LEU A 215 5.78 45.25 3.66
N ILE A 216 6.11 46.51 3.96
CA ILE A 216 5.14 47.52 4.31
C ILE A 216 4.12 47.39 3.19
N GLN A 217 2.94 46.86 3.50
CA GLN A 217 1.76 47.11 2.69
C GLN A 217 1.59 48.62 2.82
N ASN A 218 2.38 49.36 2.05
CA ASN A 218 2.13 50.75 1.75
C ASN A 218 0.74 50.68 1.18
N GLY A 219 -0.23 51.07 2.00
CA GLY A 219 -1.59 51.21 1.57
C GLY A 219 -1.53 52.11 0.36
N ASN A 220 -1.63 51.49 -0.83
CA ASN A 220 -2.28 52.12 -1.94
C ASN A 220 -3.71 52.33 -1.47
N SER A 221 -3.90 53.37 -0.66
CA SER A 221 -5.14 54.11 -0.60
C SER A 221 -5.42 54.49 -2.05
N LEU A 222 -6.34 53.73 -2.67
CA LEU A 222 -6.97 54.17 -3.91
C LEU A 222 -7.43 55.61 -3.66
N PRO A 223 -6.86 56.62 -4.35
CA PRO A 223 -7.38 57.97 -4.26
C PRO A 223 -8.82 57.91 -4.73
N GLY A 224 -9.72 58.44 -3.90
CA GLY A 224 -11.15 58.36 -4.09
C GLY A 224 -11.57 58.76 -5.51
N LEU A 225 -12.38 57.89 -6.12
CA LEU A 225 -13.24 58.27 -7.22
C LEU A 225 -14.40 59.06 -6.61
N ALA A 226 -14.25 60.37 -6.60
CA ALA A 226 -15.34 61.31 -6.39
C ALA A 226 -15.89 61.74 -7.76
N ALA A 227 -17.23 61.83 -7.81
CA ALA A 227 -18.12 62.36 -8.85
C ALA A 227 -18.47 61.41 -10.01
#